data_AF-A0A284VML1-F1
#
_entry.id   AF-A0A284VML1-F1
#
_cell.length_a   1.000
_cell.length_b   1.000
_cell.length_c   1.000
_cell.angle_alpha   90.00
_cell.angle_beta   90.00
_cell.angle_gamma   90.00
#
_symmetry.space_group_name_H-M   'P 1'
#
loop_
_entity.id
_entity.type
_entity.pdbx_description
1 polymer ?
#
loop_
_entity_poly.entity_id
_entity_poly.type
_entity_poly.pdbx_seq_one_letter_code
_entity_poly.pdbx_strand_id
1 'polypeptide(L)'
;MKKKIIDIWVILSISIIVILIAINIPYTTAENYTDKEFYTEQEPYTTTQKYFEKDSYIENVPLNNYTTSGWYLTDDRINDKFDLKISIKNTGNSSGEFWIAFHVISTNRSYDVTTDRVVLMPNENYQFIQTFAGSFSYTSYKVYQTTREVTKYRDVPKERDITAYRDIEKSRDVVRQRNITLSLIERMLKDKNP
;
A
#
# COMPACT_ATOMS: atom_id res chain seq x y z
N MET A 1 107.74 6.61 38.85
CA MET A 1 106.37 6.44 38.32
C MET A 1 106.05 7.59 37.36
N LYS A 2 105.97 7.35 36.05
CA LYS A 2 105.55 8.37 35.07
C LYS A 2 104.02 8.47 35.08
N LYS A 3 103.45 9.57 35.57
CA LYS A 3 102.00 9.84 35.42
C LYS A 3 101.72 10.06 33.92
N LYS A 4 100.92 9.19 33.31
CA LYS A 4 100.37 9.43 31.96
C LYS A 4 99.43 10.62 32.06
N ILE A 5 99.85 11.77 31.54
CA ILE A 5 98.98 12.90 31.30
C ILE A 5 98.10 12.47 30.13
N ILE A 6 96.85 12.11 30.41
CA ILE A 6 95.87 11.96 29.34
C ILE A 6 95.66 13.37 28.80
N ASP A 7 96.01 13.57 27.53
CA ASP A 7 95.93 14.86 26.87
C ASP A 7 94.49 15.38 26.94
N ILE A 8 94.29 16.62 27.37
CA ILE A 8 92.95 17.21 27.57
C ILE A 8 92.11 17.09 26.30
N TRP A 9 92.74 17.17 25.12
CA TRP A 9 92.11 16.96 23.82
C TRP A 9 91.50 15.57 23.63
N VAL A 10 92.10 14.52 24.21
CA VAL A 10 91.57 13.15 24.15
C VAL A 10 90.36 13.00 25.05
N ILE A 11 90.36 13.64 26.23
CA ILE A 11 89.20 13.66 27.12
C ILE A 11 88.05 14.43 26.47
N LEU A 12 88.35 15.56 25.83
CA LEU A 12 87.37 16.41 25.15
C LEU A 12 86.77 15.71 23.92
N SER A 13 87.58 14.99 23.13
CA SER A 13 87.11 14.23 21.98
C SER A 13 86.26 13.03 22.37
N ILE A 14 86.65 12.28 23.41
CA ILE A 14 85.83 11.19 23.96
C ILE A 14 84.49 11.74 24.49
N SER A 15 84.52 12.88 25.20
CA SER A 15 83.31 13.51 25.72
C SER A 15 82.36 13.93 24.59
N ILE A 16 82.88 14.52 23.51
CA ILE A 16 82.10 14.90 22.33
C ILE A 16 81.49 13.66 21.66
N ILE A 17 82.26 12.57 21.51
CA ILE A 17 81.76 11.32 20.91
C ILE A 17 80.63 10.71 21.77
N VAL A 18 80.79 10.68 23.09
CA VAL A 18 79.76 10.18 24.01
C VAL A 18 78.49 11.04 23.93
N ILE A 19 78.63 12.36 23.83
CA ILE A 19 77.50 13.29 23.65
C ILE A 19 76.80 13.03 22.31
N LEU A 20 77.55 12.85 21.21
CA LEU A 20 76.99 12.55 19.90
C LEU A 20 76.23 11.22 19.87
N ILE A 21 76.76 10.20 20.53
CA ILE A 21 76.07 8.90 20.67
C ILE A 21 74.79 9.06 21.49
N ALA A 22 74.84 9.78 22.62
CA ALA A 22 73.67 10.01 23.46
C ALA A 22 72.57 10.82 22.76
N ILE A 23 72.94 11.77 21.89
CA ILE A 23 71.99 12.54 21.06
C ILE A 23 71.28 11.65 20.02
N ASN A 24 71.95 10.60 19.54
CA ASN A 24 71.45 9.74 18.46
C ASN A 24 70.60 8.56 18.95
N ILE A 25 70.33 8.43 20.25
CA ILE A 25 69.46 7.35 20.76
C ILE A 25 67.99 7.77 20.53
N PRO A 26 67.24 7.06 19.68
CA PRO A 26 65.83 7.36 19.46
C PRO A 26 65.03 7.11 20.75
N TYR A 27 64.21 8.08 21.15
CA TYR A 27 63.31 7.94 22.29
C TYR A 27 61.85 7.98 21.82
N THR A 28 61.03 7.09 22.38
CA THR A 28 59.61 7.01 22.07
C THR A 28 58.80 7.79 23.12
N THR A 29 58.02 8.77 22.68
CA THR A 29 57.11 9.54 23.53
C THR A 29 55.68 9.49 23.01
N ALA A 30 54.69 9.52 23.90
CA ALA A 30 53.28 9.54 23.54
C ALA A 30 52.82 10.99 23.32
N GLU A 31 52.20 11.25 22.17
CA GLU A 31 51.52 12.53 21.92
C GLU A 31 50.03 12.31 21.62
N ASN A 32 49.22 13.25 22.08
CA ASN A 32 47.80 13.29 21.78
C ASN A 32 47.58 13.83 20.37
N TYR A 33 46.73 13.18 19.60
CA TYR A 33 46.24 13.70 18.33
C TYR A 33 44.71 13.52 18.26
N THR A 34 44.05 14.40 17.51
CA THR A 34 42.61 14.31 17.28
C THR A 34 42.36 13.44 16.06
N ASP A 35 41.61 12.37 16.26
CA ASP A 35 41.19 11.45 15.21
C ASP A 35 39.66 11.52 15.06
N LYS A 36 39.15 11.29 13.86
CA LYS A 36 37.70 11.23 13.61
C LYS A 36 37.22 9.80 13.72
N GLU A 37 36.34 9.55 14.68
CA GLU A 37 35.65 8.28 14.82
C GLU A 37 34.23 8.39 14.26
N PHE A 38 33.92 7.52 13.30
CA PHE A 38 32.60 7.44 12.68
C PHE A 38 31.77 6.36 13.35
N TYR A 39 30.49 6.67 13.58
CA TYR A 39 29.53 5.72 14.15
C TYR A 39 28.16 5.92 13.49
N THR A 40 27.34 4.86 13.55
CA THR A 40 25.96 4.90 13.08
C THR A 40 25.01 5.11 14.24
N GLU A 41 24.04 6.00 14.06
CA GLU A 41 22.95 6.23 15.02
C GLU A 41 21.61 6.03 14.31
N GLN A 42 20.66 5.39 14.98
CA GLN A 42 19.32 5.20 14.46
C GLN A 42 18.42 6.38 14.83
N GLU A 43 17.93 7.08 13.81
CA GLU A 43 16.96 8.16 14.00
C GLU A 43 15.57 7.74 13.51
N PRO A 44 14.52 7.94 14.33
CA PRO A 44 13.15 7.65 13.93
C PRO A 44 12.65 8.70 12.94
N TYR A 45 11.87 8.26 11.95
CA TYR A 45 11.12 9.14 11.05
C TYR A 45 9.72 8.60 10.80
N THR A 46 8.80 9.50 10.47
CA THR A 46 7.41 9.13 10.15
C THR A 46 7.31 8.83 8.67
N THR A 47 6.70 7.69 8.33
CA THR A 47 6.42 7.31 6.95
C THR A 47 5.02 6.73 6.83
N THR A 48 4.42 6.82 5.65
CA THR A 48 3.06 6.38 5.40
C THR A 48 3.05 4.95 4.86
N GLN A 49 2.32 4.06 5.53
CA GLN A 49 2.11 2.69 5.09
C GLN A 49 0.70 2.52 4.53
N LYS A 50 0.60 2.06 3.28
CA LYS A 50 -0.66 1.66 2.65
C LYS A 50 -1.03 0.24 3.07
N TYR A 51 -2.27 0.04 3.46
CA TYR A 51 -2.85 -1.28 3.73
C TYR A 51 -4.29 -1.34 3.21
N PHE A 52 -4.83 -2.55 3.10
CA PHE A 52 -6.21 -2.77 2.67
C PHE A 52 -7.05 -3.26 3.84
N GLU A 53 -8.19 -2.63 4.05
CA GLU A 53 -9.21 -3.05 5.01
C GLU A 53 -10.42 -3.59 4.27
N LYS A 54 -11.06 -4.64 4.82
CA LYS A 54 -12.28 -5.19 4.24
C LYS A 54 -13.49 -4.47 4.79
N ASP A 55 -14.12 -3.66 3.95
CA ASP A 55 -15.38 -3.02 4.28
C ASP A 55 -16.55 -3.80 3.67
N SER A 56 -17.58 -4.03 4.50
CA SER A 56 -18.84 -4.60 4.04
C SER A 56 -19.73 -3.54 3.40
N TYR A 57 -20.46 -3.92 2.35
CA TYR A 57 -21.50 -3.10 1.75
C TYR A 57 -22.69 -3.96 1.33
N ILE A 58 -23.88 -3.35 1.33
CA ILE A 58 -25.10 -4.01 0.88
C ILE A 58 -25.28 -3.80 -0.62
N GLU A 59 -25.44 -4.89 -1.36
CA GLU A 59 -25.80 -4.88 -2.76
C GLU A 59 -27.19 -5.49 -2.95
N ASN A 60 -28.06 -4.77 -3.66
CA ASN A 60 -29.38 -5.25 -4.03
C ASN A 60 -29.30 -6.05 -5.34
N VAL A 61 -29.40 -7.39 -5.24
CA VAL A 61 -29.36 -8.27 -6.41
C VAL A 61 -30.77 -8.76 -6.76
N PRO A 62 -31.17 -8.76 -8.04
CA PRO A 62 -32.46 -9.33 -8.44
C PRO A 62 -32.51 -10.83 -8.13
N LEU A 63 -33.70 -11.33 -7.80
CA LEU A 63 -33.96 -12.76 -7.66
C LEU A 63 -33.92 -13.42 -9.05
N ASN A 64 -32.75 -13.63 -9.67
CA ASN A 64 -32.57 -14.15 -11.04
C ASN A 64 -33.05 -15.61 -11.27
N ASN A 65 -34.07 -16.05 -10.57
CA ASN A 65 -34.58 -17.40 -10.55
C ASN A 65 -36.04 -17.40 -11.00
N TYR A 66 -36.29 -16.99 -12.24
CA TYR A 66 -37.59 -17.17 -12.87
C TYR A 66 -37.43 -17.67 -14.29
N THR A 67 -38.46 -18.32 -14.79
CA THR A 67 -38.60 -18.63 -16.21
C THR A 67 -39.87 -17.99 -16.74
N THR A 68 -39.79 -17.53 -17.98
CA THR A 68 -40.97 -17.09 -18.74
C THR A 68 -41.32 -18.16 -19.74
N SER A 69 -42.55 -18.64 -19.73
CA SER A 69 -43.07 -19.52 -20.77
C SER A 69 -44.30 -18.89 -21.41
N GLY A 70 -44.40 -19.04 -22.73
CA GLY A 70 -45.62 -18.72 -23.44
C GLY A 70 -45.93 -17.23 -23.51
N TRP A 71 -45.19 -16.52 -24.36
CA TRP A 71 -45.65 -15.25 -24.88
C TRP A 71 -46.70 -15.53 -25.95
N TYR A 72 -47.96 -15.25 -25.62
CA TYR A 72 -49.08 -15.48 -26.53
C TYR A 72 -49.77 -14.16 -26.82
N LEU A 73 -50.06 -13.95 -28.10
CA LEU A 73 -50.91 -12.88 -28.57
C LEU A 73 -52.22 -13.50 -29.01
N THR A 74 -53.33 -13.05 -28.43
CA THR A 74 -54.67 -13.42 -28.90
C THR A 74 -55.28 -12.20 -29.57
N ASP A 75 -55.44 -12.24 -30.90
CA ASP A 75 -56.01 -11.15 -31.69
C ASP A 75 -57.53 -11.35 -31.83
N ASP A 76 -58.30 -10.43 -31.27
CA ASP A 76 -59.75 -10.34 -31.41
C ASP A 76 -60.10 -9.26 -32.44
N ARG A 77 -60.00 -9.65 -33.71
CA ARG A 77 -60.23 -8.78 -34.87
C ARG A 77 -61.64 -8.21 -34.94
N ILE A 78 -62.63 -8.85 -34.31
CA ILE A 78 -64.01 -8.39 -34.32
C ILE A 78 -64.17 -7.17 -33.41
N ASN A 79 -63.42 -7.14 -32.30
CA ASN A 79 -63.49 -6.08 -31.31
C ASN A 79 -62.34 -5.06 -31.40
N ASP A 80 -61.50 -5.15 -32.44
CA ASP A 80 -60.28 -4.35 -32.64
C ASP A 80 -59.42 -4.32 -31.36
N LYS A 81 -59.15 -5.51 -30.80
CA LYS A 81 -58.39 -5.69 -29.55
C LYS A 81 -57.48 -6.91 -29.64
N PHE A 82 -56.44 -6.93 -28.81
CA PHE A 82 -55.64 -8.12 -28.58
C PHE A 82 -55.20 -8.24 -27.13
N ASP A 83 -55.02 -9.48 -26.68
CA ASP A 83 -54.44 -9.79 -25.38
C ASP A 83 -52.97 -10.17 -25.52
N LEU A 84 -52.13 -9.64 -24.63
CA LEU A 84 -50.80 -10.17 -24.36
C LEU A 84 -50.84 -10.99 -23.08
N LYS A 85 -50.38 -12.23 -23.19
CA LYS A 85 -50.30 -13.17 -22.07
C LYS A 85 -48.86 -13.60 -21.86
N ILE A 86 -48.38 -13.51 -20.62
CA ILE A 86 -47.04 -13.96 -20.24
C ILE A 86 -47.16 -14.77 -18.96
N SER A 87 -46.65 -16.00 -19.00
CA SER A 87 -46.59 -16.85 -17.81
C SER A 87 -45.19 -16.76 -17.20
N ILE A 88 -45.13 -16.45 -15.91
CA ILE A 88 -43.92 -16.41 -15.11
C ILE A 88 -43.97 -17.55 -14.10
N LYS A 89 -42.85 -18.26 -13.95
CA LYS A 89 -42.65 -19.24 -12.88
C LYS A 89 -41.47 -18.82 -12.02
N ASN A 90 -41.65 -18.76 -10.70
CA ASN A 90 -40.55 -18.59 -9.76
C ASN A 90 -39.80 -19.93 -9.64
N THR A 91 -38.55 -19.98 -10.12
CA THR A 91 -37.66 -21.14 -10.03
C THR A 91 -36.67 -21.04 -8.87
N GLY A 92 -36.78 -19.98 -8.05
CA GLY A 92 -35.95 -19.77 -6.88
C GLY A 92 -36.43 -20.54 -5.66
N ASN A 93 -35.58 -20.56 -4.63
CA ASN A 93 -35.87 -21.18 -3.33
C ASN A 93 -36.54 -20.22 -2.33
N SER A 94 -36.88 -19.00 -2.76
CA SER A 94 -37.51 -17.98 -1.92
C SER A 94 -38.67 -17.34 -2.66
N SER A 95 -39.67 -16.84 -1.93
CA SER A 95 -40.75 -16.06 -2.53
C SER A 95 -40.25 -14.69 -3.00
N GLY A 96 -40.95 -14.10 -3.95
CA GLY A 96 -40.63 -12.77 -4.48
C GLY A 96 -41.83 -12.15 -5.19
N GLU A 97 -41.84 -10.82 -5.29
CA GLU A 97 -42.82 -10.11 -6.12
C GLU A 97 -42.33 -10.03 -7.57
N PHE A 98 -43.24 -10.23 -8.51
CA PHE A 98 -43.00 -10.13 -9.95
C PHE A 98 -44.06 -9.23 -10.60
N TRP A 99 -43.67 -8.45 -11.60
CA TRP A 99 -44.57 -7.65 -12.43
C TRP A 99 -43.98 -7.45 -13.82
N ILE A 100 -44.83 -7.05 -14.77
CA ILE A 100 -44.42 -6.91 -16.17
C ILE A 100 -44.71 -5.51 -16.65
N ALA A 101 -43.74 -4.90 -17.34
CA ALA A 101 -43.98 -3.74 -18.19
C ALA A 101 -44.11 -4.20 -19.65
N PHE A 102 -45.20 -3.82 -20.29
CA PHE A 102 -45.45 -4.02 -21.71
C PHE A 102 -45.20 -2.71 -22.46
N HIS A 103 -44.47 -2.81 -23.57
CA HIS A 103 -44.35 -1.75 -24.55
C HIS A 103 -44.97 -2.23 -25.86
N VAL A 104 -45.99 -1.52 -26.34
CA VAL A 104 -46.88 -1.99 -27.39
C VAL A 104 -47.18 -0.87 -28.37
N ILE A 105 -47.04 -1.15 -29.66
CA ILE A 105 -47.46 -0.27 -30.75
C ILE A 105 -48.59 -1.00 -31.49
N SER A 106 -49.77 -0.38 -31.51
CA SER A 106 -50.92 -0.85 -32.28
C SER A 106 -51.33 0.17 -33.36
N THR A 107 -52.30 -0.19 -34.19
CA THR A 107 -52.95 0.72 -35.16
C THR A 107 -53.58 1.94 -34.50
N ASN A 108 -53.97 1.82 -33.24
CA ASN A 108 -54.69 2.88 -32.54
C ASN A 108 -53.71 3.83 -31.85
N ARG A 109 -52.71 3.29 -31.14
CA ARG A 109 -51.66 4.08 -30.45
C ARG A 109 -50.51 3.22 -29.92
N SER A 110 -49.52 3.90 -29.34
CA SER A 110 -48.52 3.30 -28.46
C SER A 110 -49.05 3.17 -27.02
N TYR A 111 -48.69 2.09 -26.34
CA TYR A 111 -49.00 1.82 -24.94
C TYR A 111 -47.74 1.43 -24.18
N ASP A 112 -47.58 2.03 -23.00
CA ASP A 112 -46.62 1.63 -21.97
C ASP A 112 -47.42 1.31 -20.72
N VAL A 113 -47.57 0.02 -20.40
CA VAL A 113 -48.43 -0.45 -19.31
C VAL A 113 -47.63 -1.35 -18.38
N THR A 114 -47.71 -1.07 -17.08
CA THR A 114 -47.14 -1.93 -16.06
C THR A 114 -48.25 -2.64 -15.31
N THR A 115 -48.13 -3.95 -15.15
CA THR A 115 -49.10 -4.75 -14.39
C THR A 115 -48.95 -4.52 -12.89
N ASP A 116 -49.97 -4.93 -12.14
CA ASP A 116 -49.85 -5.09 -10.70
C ASP A 116 -48.79 -6.13 -10.33
N ARG A 117 -48.30 -6.05 -9.09
CA ARG A 117 -47.32 -6.98 -8.54
C ARG A 117 -48.00 -8.24 -8.02
N VAL A 118 -47.34 -9.37 -8.23
CA VAL A 118 -47.79 -10.67 -7.73
C VAL A 118 -46.67 -11.34 -6.95
N VAL A 119 -46.96 -11.77 -5.73
CA VAL A 119 -46.05 -12.59 -4.93
C VAL A 119 -46.14 -14.04 -5.41
N LEU A 120 -45.01 -14.63 -5.77
CA LEU A 120 -44.92 -16.06 -6.12
C LEU A 120 -44.01 -16.78 -5.13
N MET A 121 -44.52 -17.85 -4.53
CA MET A 121 -43.73 -18.79 -3.74
C MET A 121 -42.80 -19.62 -4.65
N PRO A 122 -41.79 -20.32 -4.08
CA PRO A 122 -40.96 -21.26 -4.84
C PRO A 122 -41.79 -22.23 -5.67
N ASN A 123 -41.46 -22.36 -6.96
CA ASN A 123 -42.15 -23.19 -7.96
C ASN A 123 -43.57 -22.78 -8.35
N GLU A 124 -44.12 -21.70 -7.81
CA GLU A 124 -45.41 -21.17 -8.26
C GLU A 124 -45.33 -20.53 -9.64
N ASN A 125 -46.45 -20.56 -10.35
CA ASN A 125 -46.62 -19.92 -11.64
C ASN A 125 -47.77 -18.92 -11.60
N TYR A 126 -47.69 -17.91 -12.46
CA TYR A 126 -48.76 -16.95 -12.65
C TYR A 126 -48.76 -16.43 -14.08
N GLN A 127 -49.95 -16.19 -14.62
CA GLN A 127 -50.13 -15.65 -15.96
C GLN A 127 -50.62 -14.20 -15.87
N PHE A 128 -49.79 -13.28 -16.36
CA PHE A 128 -50.18 -11.90 -16.58
C PHE A 128 -50.93 -11.79 -17.90
N ILE A 129 -52.08 -11.13 -17.89
CA ILE A 129 -52.92 -10.90 -19.08
C ILE A 129 -53.21 -9.40 -19.15
N GLN A 130 -52.92 -8.79 -20.29
CA GLN A 130 -53.25 -7.38 -20.55
C GLN A 130 -53.88 -7.23 -21.94
N THR A 131 -55.05 -6.62 -22.00
CA THR A 131 -55.77 -6.31 -23.24
C THR A 131 -55.41 -4.91 -23.74
N PHE A 132 -55.21 -4.78 -25.05
CA PHE A 132 -54.94 -3.54 -25.76
C PHE A 132 -55.93 -3.36 -26.92
N ALA A 133 -56.18 -2.11 -27.33
CA ALA A 133 -57.03 -1.81 -28.48
C ALA A 133 -56.20 -1.52 -29.74
N GLY A 134 -56.76 -1.83 -30.91
CA GLY A 134 -56.14 -1.82 -32.22
C GLY A 134 -55.65 -3.19 -32.64
N SER A 135 -55.17 -3.30 -33.88
CA SER A 135 -54.32 -4.42 -34.32
C SER A 135 -52.89 -4.20 -33.88
N PHE A 136 -52.21 -5.23 -33.36
CA PHE A 136 -50.81 -5.10 -32.94
C PHE A 136 -49.88 -4.92 -34.15
N SER A 137 -48.81 -4.15 -33.97
CA SER A 137 -47.71 -4.01 -34.93
C SER A 137 -46.38 -4.44 -34.32
N TYR A 138 -46.10 -3.95 -33.11
CA TYR A 138 -44.92 -4.32 -32.34
C TYR A 138 -45.27 -4.47 -30.88
N THR A 139 -44.73 -5.50 -30.22
CA THR A 139 -44.91 -5.69 -28.79
C THR A 139 -43.63 -6.22 -28.17
N SER A 140 -43.27 -5.70 -27.00
CA SER A 140 -42.17 -6.19 -26.18
C SER A 140 -42.57 -6.11 -24.71
N TYR A 141 -41.83 -6.81 -23.87
CA TYR A 141 -42.07 -6.81 -22.45
C TYR A 141 -40.77 -6.85 -21.66
N LYS A 142 -40.85 -6.42 -20.41
CA LYS A 142 -39.78 -6.55 -19.43
C LYS A 142 -40.37 -7.06 -18.12
N VAL A 143 -39.82 -8.16 -17.63
CA VAL A 143 -40.14 -8.68 -16.31
C VAL A 143 -39.31 -7.93 -15.28
N TYR A 144 -39.98 -7.55 -14.20
CA TYR A 144 -39.37 -6.97 -13.02
C TYR A 144 -39.67 -7.85 -11.81
N GLN A 145 -38.79 -7.77 -10.82
CA GLN A 145 -38.87 -8.57 -9.61
C GLN A 145 -38.25 -7.84 -8.43
N THR A 146 -38.61 -8.28 -7.22
CA THR A 146 -37.93 -7.82 -6.00
C THR A 146 -36.45 -8.18 -6.00
N THR A 147 -35.65 -7.30 -5.42
CA THR A 147 -34.24 -7.56 -5.13
C THR A 147 -34.09 -8.11 -3.72
N ARG A 148 -33.05 -8.91 -3.50
CA ARG A 148 -32.58 -9.27 -2.17
C ARG A 148 -31.30 -8.52 -1.83
N GLU A 149 -31.15 -8.15 -0.58
CA GLU A 149 -29.92 -7.59 -0.05
C GLU A 149 -28.89 -8.69 0.14
N VAL A 150 -27.68 -8.48 -0.39
CA VAL A 150 -26.53 -9.35 -0.20
C VAL A 150 -25.40 -8.52 0.38
N THR A 151 -24.84 -8.98 1.50
CA THR A 151 -23.63 -8.38 2.06
C THR A 151 -22.43 -8.83 1.23
N LYS A 152 -21.77 -7.88 0.57
CA LYS A 152 -20.50 -8.08 -0.13
C LYS A 152 -19.38 -7.36 0.61
N TYR A 153 -18.15 -7.74 0.29
CA TYR A 153 -16.94 -7.14 0.84
C TYR A 153 -16.11 -6.54 -0.27
N ARG A 154 -15.47 -5.40 0.00
CA ARG A 154 -14.49 -4.79 -0.90
C ARG A 154 -13.24 -4.42 -0.10
N ASP A 155 -12.09 -4.48 -0.77
CA ASP A 155 -10.84 -3.99 -0.22
C ASP A 155 -10.79 -2.47 -0.38
N VAL A 156 -10.69 -1.77 0.73
CA VAL A 156 -10.60 -0.31 0.78
C VAL A 156 -9.17 0.07 1.14
N PRO A 157 -8.47 0.85 0.29
CA PRO A 157 -7.14 1.32 0.61
C PRO A 157 -7.20 2.31 1.77
N LYS A 158 -6.37 2.07 2.78
CA LYS A 158 -6.17 2.92 3.95
C LYS A 158 -4.70 3.25 4.08
N GLU A 159 -4.44 4.37 4.74
CA GLU A 159 -3.10 4.83 5.07
C GLU A 159 -2.99 4.99 6.58
N ARG A 160 -1.84 4.62 7.13
CA ARG A 160 -1.47 4.92 8.51
C ARG A 160 -0.04 5.41 8.56
N ASP A 161 0.21 6.33 9.47
CA ASP A 161 1.57 6.75 9.79
C ASP A 161 2.22 5.71 10.69
N ILE A 162 3.43 5.29 10.30
CA ILE A 162 4.27 4.39 11.07
C ILE A 162 5.61 5.05 11.35
N THR A 163 6.21 4.69 12.48
CA THR A 163 7.59 5.06 12.80
C THR A 163 8.53 4.04 12.18
N ALA A 164 9.42 4.51 11.30
CA ALA A 164 10.53 3.74 10.75
C ALA A 164 11.86 4.31 11.26
N TYR A 165 12.94 3.54 11.11
CA TYR A 165 14.29 3.94 11.53
C TYR A 165 15.21 4.00 10.34
N ARG A 166 16.10 5.00 10.33
CA ARG A 166 17.19 5.11 9.36
C ARG A 166 18.52 5.23 10.10
N ASP A 167 19.55 4.62 9.55
CA ASP A 167 20.91 4.79 10.04
C ASP A 167 21.46 6.12 9.50
N ILE A 168 22.02 6.92 10.41
CA ILE A 168 22.72 8.16 10.07
C ILE A 168 24.16 8.03 10.52
N GLU A 169 25.08 8.30 9.59
CA GLU A 169 26.49 8.40 9.90
C GLU A 169 26.77 9.72 10.63
N LYS A 170 27.34 9.61 11.83
CA LYS A 170 27.85 10.74 12.60
C LYS A 170 29.34 10.54 12.85
N SER A 171 30.02 11.64 13.14
CA SER A 171 31.43 11.62 13.55
C SER A 171 31.60 12.35 14.86
N ARG A 172 32.55 11.88 15.67
CA ARG A 172 33.02 12.58 16.85
C ARG A 172 34.54 12.66 16.81
N ASP A 173 35.07 13.76 17.32
CA ASP A 173 36.50 13.90 17.52
C ASP A 173 36.90 13.12 18.78
N VAL A 174 37.89 12.23 18.63
CA VAL A 174 38.41 11.41 19.71
C VAL A 174 39.89 11.68 19.86
N VAL A 175 40.32 11.98 21.08
CA VAL A 175 41.74 12.13 21.40
C VAL A 175 42.34 10.75 21.53
N ARG A 176 43.31 10.43 20.66
CA ARG A 176 44.07 9.18 20.69
C ARG A 176 45.54 9.49 20.94
N GLN A 177 46.27 8.50 21.45
CA GLN A 177 47.70 8.59 21.67
C GLN A 177 48.45 7.84 20.58
N ARG A 178 49.45 8.47 20.00
CA ARG A 178 50.43 7.79 19.16
C ARG A 178 51.82 7.94 19.75
N ASN A 179 52.59 6.88 19.60
CA ASN A 179 53.99 6.88 19.93
C ASN A 179 54.76 7.50 18.77
N ILE A 180 55.46 8.60 19.03
CA ILE A 180 56.39 9.21 18.08
C ILE A 180 57.82 9.00 18.57
N THR A 181 58.71 8.74 17.62
CA THR A 181 60.15 8.63 17.88
C THR A 181 60.76 10.00 17.62
N LEU A 182 61.36 10.61 18.65
CA LEU A 182 62.03 11.90 18.55
C LEU A 182 63.51 11.76 18.90
N SER A 183 64.32 12.62 18.30
CA SER A 183 65.70 12.88 18.71
C SER A 183 65.76 13.82 19.93
N LEU A 184 66.90 13.85 20.62
CA LEU A 184 67.13 14.70 21.79
C LEU A 184 66.90 16.20 21.48
N ILE A 185 67.22 16.63 20.27
CA ILE A 185 67.09 18.02 19.81
C ILE A 185 65.61 18.39 19.60
N GLU A 186 64.84 17.54 18.93
CA GLU A 186 63.42 17.79 18.67
C GLU A 186 62.59 17.87 19.96
N ARG A 187 62.95 17.09 20.98
CA ARG A 187 62.37 17.18 22.31
C ARG A 187 62.59 18.56 22.95
N MET A 188 63.83 19.05 22.95
CA MET A 188 64.17 20.35 23.55
C MET A 188 63.46 21.53 22.86
N LEU A 189 63.10 21.37 21.58
CA LEU A 189 62.34 22.36 20.82
C LEU A 189 60.83 22.27 21.08
N LYS A 190 60.29 21.05 21.23
CA LYS A 190 58.85 20.82 21.49
C LYS A 190 58.41 21.33 22.87
N ASP A 191 59.23 21.18 23.91
CA ASP A 191 58.90 21.68 25.27
C ASP A 191 58.92 23.22 25.38
N LYS A 192 59.38 23.95 24.35
CA LYS A 192 59.49 25.42 24.35
C LYS A 192 58.36 26.15 23.62
N ASN A 193 57.52 25.46 22.87
CA ASN A 193 56.36 26.05 22.20
C ASN A 193 55.07 25.53 22.86
N PRO A 194 54.32 26.39 23.58
CA PRO A 194 53.02 26.04 24.15
C PRO A 194 51.95 25.81 23.07
#